data_AF-A0A7K0TFA0-F1
#
_entry.id   AF-A0A7K0TFA0-F1
#
_cell.length_a   1.000
_cell.length_b   1.000
_cell.length_c   1.000
_cell.angle_alpha   90.00
_cell.angle_beta   90.00
_cell.angle_gamma   90.00
#
_symmetry.space_group_name_H-M   'P 1'
#
loop_
_entity.id
_entity.type
_entity.pdbx_description
1 polymer ?
#
loop_
_entity_poly.entity_id
_entity_poly.type
_entity_poly.pdbx_seq_one_letter_code
_entity_poly.pdbx_strand_id
1 'polypeptide(L)' 'MARKLNLRIWRGDSTTGALQDVQVDVNEGEVVLDVIHRVQATQMGDLAVRWNCKA' A
#
# COMPACT_ATOMS: atom_id res chain seq x y z
N MET A 1 16.10 9.60 6.57
CA MET A 1 16.16 8.22 7.11
C MET A 1 14.83 7.53 6.82
N ALA A 2 14.84 6.28 6.38
CA ALA A 2 13.61 5.53 6.17
C ALA A 2 12.93 5.21 7.52
N ARG A 3 11.60 5.32 7.59
CA ARG A 3 10.81 4.91 8.76
C ARG A 3 9.88 3.76 8.41
N LYS A 4 9.62 2.87 9.36
CA LYS A 4 8.59 1.84 9.22
C LYS A 4 7.20 2.46 9.40
N LEU A 5 6.29 2.19 8.46
CA LEU A 5 4.88 2.53 8.53
C LEU A 5 4.05 1.24 8.56
N ASN A 6 3.11 1.17 9.50
CA ASN A 6 2.10 0.11 9.53
C ASN A 6 0.87 0.60 8.77
N LEU A 7 0.53 -0.09 7.69
CA LEU A 7 -0.65 0.14 6.87
C LEU A 7 -1.67 -0.96 7.14
N ARG A 8 -2.96 -0.58 7.14
CA ARG A 8 -4.06 -1.55 7.06
C ARG A 8 -4.67 -1.45 5.68
N ILE A 9 -4.57 -2.52 4.90
CA ILE A 9 -5.00 -2.58 3.51
C ILE A 9 -6.19 -3.53 3.43
N TRP A 10 -7.28 -3.07 2.81
CA TRP A 10 -8.42 -3.94 2.51
C TRP A 10 -8.05 -4.94 1.42
N ARG A 11 -8.26 -6.22 1.70
CA ARG A 11 -8.02 -7.34 0.79
C ARG A 11 -9.32 -8.11 0.62
N GLY A 12 -9.83 -8.17 -0.60
CA GLY A 12 -11.11 -8.80 -0.90
C GLY A 12 -11.67 -8.35 -2.24
N ASP A 13 -12.90 -8.78 -2.50
CA ASP A 13 -13.67 -8.47 -3.69
C ASP A 13 -15.07 -7.93 -3.31
N SER A 14 -16.03 -8.02 -4.21
CA SER A 14 -17.41 -7.56 -3.98
C SER A 14 -18.20 -8.41 -2.98
N THR A 15 -17.71 -9.59 -2.61
CA THR A 15 -18.42 -10.59 -1.79
C THR A 15 -17.78 -10.83 -0.44
N THR A 16 -16.45 -10.71 -0.33
CA THR A 16 -15.71 -10.98 0.91
C THR A 16 -14.47 -10.09 1.03
N GLY A 17 -13.99 -9.90 2.26
CA GLY A 17 -12.72 -9.24 2.49
C GLY A 17 -12.42 -8.94 3.96
N ALA A 18 -11.17 -8.54 4.21
CA ALA A 18 -10.70 -8.13 5.52
C ALA A 18 -9.57 -7.10 5.41
N LEU A 19 -9.37 -6.33 6.48
CA LEU A 19 -8.17 -5.52 6.63
C LEU A 19 -6.98 -6.44 6.95
N GLN A 20 -5.88 -6.25 6.25
CA GLN A 20 -4.60 -6.90 6.55
C GLN A 20 -3.56 -5.85 6.90
N ASP A 21 -2.78 -6.13 7.95
CA ASP A 21 -1.67 -5.28 8.36
C ASP A 21 -0.44 -5.56 7.48
N VAL A 22 0.20 -4.48 7.01
CA VAL A 22 1.46 -4.51 6.27
C VAL A 22 2.41 -3.51 6.87
N GLN A 23 3.66 -3.92 7.04
CA GLN A 23 4.73 -3.02 7.41
C GLN A 23 5.63 -2.72 6.22
N VAL A 24 5.91 -1.44 5.98
CA VAL A 24 6.70 -1.00 4.83
C VAL A 24 7.60 0.17 5.21
N ASP A 25 8.79 0.22 4.62
CA ASP A 25 9.68 1.37 4.78
C ASP A 25 9.15 2.55 3.97
N VAL A 26 9.29 3.76 4.51
CA VAL A 26 8.85 5.01 3.88
C VAL A 26 9.98 6.02 3.99
N ASN A 27 10.26 6.71 2.89
CA ASN A 27 11.26 7.75 2.81
C ASN A 27 10.64 9.14 2.87
N GLU A 28 11.47 10.13 3.20
CA GLU A 28 11.06 11.54 3.20
C GLU A 28 10.67 11.99 1.78
N GLY A 29 9.58 12.73 1.66
CA GLY A 29 9.03 13.19 0.37
C GLY A 29 8.14 12.20 -0.36
N GLU A 30 8.00 10.95 0.11
CA GLU A 30 7.09 9.98 -0.48
C GLU A 30 5.63 10.26 -0.11
N VAL A 31 4.74 10.17 -1.10
CA VAL A 31 3.30 10.21 -0.87
C VAL A 31 2.72 8.80 -0.72
N VAL A 32 1.48 8.69 -0.26
CA VAL A 32 0.81 7.40 -0.02
C VAL A 32 0.84 6.50 -1.25
N LEU A 33 0.68 7.07 -2.46
CA LEU A 33 0.73 6.31 -3.70
C LEU A 33 2.09 5.62 -3.92
N ASP A 34 3.20 6.27 -3.57
CA ASP A 34 4.54 5.67 -3.69
C ASP A 34 4.68 4.46 -2.75
N VAL A 35 4.21 4.62 -1.52
CA VAL A 35 4.23 3.56 -0.50
C VAL A 35 3.34 2.38 -0.91
N ILE A 36 2.15 2.66 -1.45
CA ILE A 36 1.23 1.62 -1.94
C ILE A 36 1.82 0.87 -3.14
N HIS A 37 2.46 1.55 -4.08
CA HIS A 37 3.15 0.88 -5.19
C HIS A 37 4.34 0.04 -4.72
N ARG A 38 5.06 0.46 -3.67
CA ARG A 38 6.09 -0.37 -3.04
C ARG A 38 5.50 -1.64 -2.44
N VAL A 39 4.41 -1.53 -1.68
CA VAL A 39 3.71 -2.69 -1.12
C VAL A 39 3.24 -3.62 -2.24
N GLN A 40 2.63 -3.07 -3.29
CA GLN A 40 2.20 -3.83 -4.45
C GLN A 40 3.39 -4.58 -5.09
N ALA A 41 4.51 -3.91 -5.33
CA ALA A 41 5.67 -4.52 -5.98
C ALA A 41 6.43 -5.57 -5.14
N THR A 42 6.32 -5.52 -3.80
CA THR A 42 7.21 -6.30 -2.91
C THR A 42 6.50 -7.29 -1.99
N GLN A 43 5.24 -7.04 -1.63
CA GLN A 43 4.53 -7.81 -0.60
C GLN A 43 3.15 -8.29 -1.09
N MET A 44 2.46 -7.52 -1.94
CA MET A 44 1.11 -7.81 -2.41
C MET A 44 0.99 -7.58 -3.94
N GLY A 45 1.64 -8.43 -4.72
CA GLY A 45 1.73 -8.32 -6.20
C GLY A 45 0.41 -8.22 -6.94
N ASP A 46 -0.64 -8.77 -6.35
CA ASP A 46 -2.01 -8.79 -6.86
C ASP A 46 -2.91 -7.69 -6.26
N LEU A 47 -2.35 -6.76 -5.49
CA LEU A 47 -3.11 -5.65 -4.91
C LEU A 47 -3.65 -4.77 -6.02
N ALA A 48 -4.97 -4.63 -6.09
CA ALA A 48 -5.61 -3.70 -7.00
C ALA A 48 -5.37 -2.26 -6.53
N VAL A 49 -4.75 -1.45 -7.39
CA VAL A 49 -4.46 -0.03 -7.12
C VAL A 49 -4.94 0.79 -8.31
N ARG A 50 -5.87 1.72 -8.08
CA ARG A 50 -6.33 2.68 -9.08
C ARG A 50 -6.22 4.09 -8.51
N TRP A 51 -5.42 4.92 -9.14
CA TRP A 51 -5.21 6.31 -8.76
C TRP A 51 -5.27 7.19 -10.01
N ASN A 52 -5.87 8.38 -9.93
CA ASN A 52 -6.07 9.23 -11.10
C ASN A 52 -4.84 10.11 -11.41
N CYS A 53 -4.42 10.92 -10.45
CA CYS A 53 -3.31 11.85 -10.59
C CYS A 53 -2.43 11.81 -9.34
N LYS A 54 -1.11 11.86 -9.53
CA LYS A 54 -0.13 12.00 -8.46
C LYS A 54 0.17 13.50 -8.30
N ALA A 55 -0.02 14.01 -7.08
CA ALA A 55 0.30 15.39 -6.72
C ALA A 55 1.81 15.63 -6.77
#